data_AF-A0A2R5EWD7-F1
#
_entry.id   AF-A0A2R5EWD7-F1
#
_cell.length_a   1.000
_cell.length_b   1.000
_cell.length_c   1.000
_cell.angle_alpha   90.00
_cell.angle_beta   90.00
_cell.angle_gamma   90.00
#
_symmetry.space_group_name_H-M   'P 1'
#
loop_
_entity.id
_entity.type
_entity.pdbx_description
1 polymer ?
#
loop_
_entity_poly.entity_id
_entity_poly.type
_entity_poly.pdbx_seq_one_letter_code
_entity_poly.pdbx_strand_id
1 'polypeptide(L)'
;MWKQRVINLDMRHLSRYQRDYAKLWIHPFYAIPRKNPPGWYNQLLLEAMLEVYQSWLEKFTRLDESFYLKLWIYEPHFINSQVVTAYKDCLHFYDRTFDIGTQDRQFPFHKYPYLKEKLQRFDWRLHIDCDVYTESDLVDNICRGWMSFDESDAIKAKAYKVEEIRLTDGGIDKTYSVKVGDVWVGSLKN
;
A
#
# COMPACT_ATOMS: atom_id res chain seq x y z
N MET A 1 15.20 -6.60 -13.13
CA MET A 1 14.04 -6.88 -14.00
C MET A 1 12.79 -6.09 -13.62
N TRP A 2 12.41 -5.93 -12.33
CA TRP A 2 11.25 -5.10 -11.93
C TRP A 2 11.36 -3.63 -12.34
N LYS A 3 12.39 -2.90 -11.89
CA LYS A 3 12.62 -1.49 -12.22
C LYS A 3 12.50 -1.21 -13.73
N GLN A 4 13.19 -1.98 -14.56
CA GLN A 4 13.18 -1.83 -16.02
C GLN A 4 11.77 -1.88 -16.63
N ARG A 5 10.84 -2.65 -16.03
CA ARG A 5 9.45 -2.76 -16.52
C ARG A 5 8.59 -1.55 -16.15
N VAL A 6 8.90 -0.86 -15.06
CA VAL A 6 8.02 0.17 -14.47
C VAL A 6 8.62 1.58 -14.45
N ILE A 7 9.94 1.72 -14.64
CA ILE A 7 10.65 3.01 -14.62
C ILE A 7 10.04 4.00 -15.61
N ASN A 8 9.64 3.51 -16.78
CA ASN A 8 8.99 4.30 -17.81
C ASN A 8 7.47 4.20 -17.65
N LEU A 9 6.85 5.15 -16.94
CA LEU A 9 5.38 5.28 -16.84
C LEU A 9 4.71 5.25 -18.23
N ASP A 10 3.76 4.35 -18.44
CA ASP A 10 3.02 4.26 -19.71
C ASP A 10 1.95 5.35 -19.77
N MET A 11 2.29 6.44 -20.47
CA MET A 11 1.40 7.59 -20.61
C MET A 11 0.08 7.26 -21.33
N ARG A 12 0.02 6.21 -22.16
CA ARG A 12 -1.22 5.78 -22.82
C ARG A 12 -2.13 5.03 -21.87
N HIS A 13 -1.55 4.19 -21.01
CA HIS A 13 -2.31 3.55 -19.93
C HIS A 13 -2.84 4.61 -18.97
N LEU A 14 -1.94 5.50 -18.52
CA LEU A 14 -2.27 6.56 -17.60
C LEU A 14 -3.36 7.48 -18.18
N SER A 15 -3.30 7.89 -19.45
CA SER A 15 -4.34 8.75 -20.03
C SER A 15 -5.72 8.10 -20.12
N ARG A 16 -5.76 6.78 -20.25
CA ARG A 16 -7.03 6.03 -20.31
C ARG A 16 -7.64 5.81 -18.93
N TYR A 17 -6.83 5.46 -17.93
CA TYR A 17 -7.33 5.04 -16.61
C TYR A 17 -7.18 6.11 -15.53
N GLN A 18 -6.42 7.15 -15.82
CA GLN A 18 -6.11 8.29 -14.96
C GLN A 18 -5.40 7.95 -13.64
N ARG A 19 -4.92 6.73 -13.51
CA ARG A 19 -4.14 6.23 -12.38
C ARG A 19 -3.24 5.08 -12.82
N ASP A 20 -2.15 4.89 -12.11
CA ASP A 20 -1.22 3.77 -12.32
C ASP A 20 -0.46 3.46 -11.02
N TYR A 21 0.10 2.26 -10.92
CA TYR A 21 0.90 1.85 -9.77
C TYR A 21 1.98 0.84 -10.16
N ALA A 22 3.11 0.93 -9.46
CA ALA A 22 4.22 -0.02 -9.56
C ALA A 22 4.37 -0.76 -8.23
N LYS A 23 3.79 -1.97 -8.15
CA LYS A 23 3.90 -2.88 -7.00
C LYS A 23 5.09 -3.82 -7.16
N LEU A 24 5.73 -4.21 -6.05
CA LEU A 24 6.88 -5.12 -6.03
C LEU A 24 6.47 -6.59 -6.23
N TRP A 25 6.01 -6.95 -7.44
CA TRP A 25 5.69 -8.34 -7.82
C TRP A 25 6.96 -9.16 -8.11
N ILE A 26 7.78 -9.39 -7.08
CA ILE A 26 9.09 -10.05 -7.20
C ILE A 26 9.02 -11.43 -6.56
N HIS A 27 9.16 -12.50 -7.36
CA HIS A 27 9.30 -13.86 -6.88
C HIS A 27 10.68 -14.07 -6.23
N PRO A 28 10.81 -14.86 -5.13
CA PRO A 28 9.78 -15.63 -4.43
C PRO A 28 9.00 -14.84 -3.37
N PHE A 29 9.33 -13.57 -3.14
CA PHE A 29 8.77 -12.77 -2.05
C PHE A 29 7.27 -12.50 -2.21
N TYR A 30 6.81 -12.36 -3.45
CA TYR A 30 5.39 -12.18 -3.81
C TYR A 30 4.66 -13.51 -4.11
N ALA A 31 5.26 -14.67 -3.78
CA ALA A 31 4.56 -15.95 -3.87
C ALA A 31 3.53 -16.11 -2.73
N ILE A 32 2.75 -17.19 -2.75
CA ILE A 32 1.86 -17.57 -1.64
C ILE A 32 2.52 -18.74 -0.88
N PRO A 33 2.76 -18.66 0.44
CA PRO A 33 2.57 -17.47 1.28
C PRO A 33 3.60 -16.37 0.97
N ARG A 34 3.21 -15.10 1.14
CA ARG A 34 4.12 -13.96 0.93
C ARG A 34 5.25 -14.02 1.93
N LYS A 35 6.45 -13.69 1.47
CA LYS A 35 7.65 -13.68 2.31
C LYS A 35 8.30 -12.32 2.22
N ASN A 36 8.68 -11.77 3.38
CA ASN A 36 9.47 -10.55 3.39
C ASN A 36 10.89 -10.84 2.92
N PRO A 37 11.44 -9.99 2.04
CA PRO A 37 12.85 -10.09 1.72
C PRO A 37 13.73 -9.75 2.91
N PRO A 38 15.00 -10.21 2.91
CA PRO A 38 15.95 -9.79 3.94
C PRO A 38 16.18 -8.27 3.86
N GLY A 39 16.49 -7.64 5.01
CA GLY A 39 16.54 -6.18 5.12
C GLY A 39 17.49 -5.48 4.14
N TRP A 40 18.64 -6.11 3.84
CA TRP A 40 19.57 -5.58 2.83
C TRP A 40 18.93 -5.50 1.43
N TYR A 41 18.05 -6.45 1.09
CA TYR A 41 17.37 -6.46 -0.20
C TYR A 41 16.23 -5.43 -0.22
N ASN A 42 15.54 -5.21 0.91
CA ASN A 42 14.57 -4.11 1.02
C ASN A 42 15.21 -2.75 0.75
N GLN A 43 16.47 -2.53 1.14
CA GLN A 43 17.20 -1.30 0.81
C GLN A 43 17.41 -1.14 -0.70
N LEU A 44 17.83 -2.21 -1.39
CA LEU A 44 17.99 -2.18 -2.85
C LEU A 44 16.66 -1.97 -3.58
N LEU A 45 15.59 -2.59 -3.09
CA LEU A 45 14.25 -2.39 -3.63
C LEU A 45 13.76 -0.96 -3.41
N LEU A 46 13.96 -0.40 -2.21
CA LEU A 46 13.59 0.97 -1.90
C LEU A 46 14.35 1.97 -2.79
N GLU A 47 15.65 1.75 -3.02
CA GLU A 47 16.42 2.58 -3.94
C GLU A 47 15.81 2.55 -5.35
N ALA A 48 15.51 1.35 -5.86
CA ALA A 48 14.86 1.20 -7.17
C ALA A 48 13.48 1.89 -7.21
N MET A 49 12.70 1.83 -6.13
CA MET A 49 11.42 2.53 -6.03
C MET A 49 11.58 4.06 -6.05
N LEU A 50 12.60 4.60 -5.38
CA LEU A 50 12.91 6.03 -5.40
C LEU A 50 13.27 6.51 -6.82
N GLU A 51 14.00 5.69 -7.57
CA GLU A 51 14.32 6.00 -8.98
C GLU A 51 13.06 5.95 -9.88
N VAL A 52 12.16 4.99 -9.64
CA VAL A 52 10.86 4.91 -10.33
C VAL A 52 10.02 6.14 -10.01
N TYR A 53 9.90 6.50 -8.74
CA TYR A 53 9.21 7.70 -8.29
C TYR A 53 9.76 8.95 -8.99
N GLN A 54 11.09 9.12 -9.01
CA GLN A 54 11.73 10.28 -9.64
C GLN A 54 11.46 10.34 -11.15
N SER A 55 11.55 9.21 -11.86
CA SER A 55 11.25 9.17 -13.29
C SER A 55 9.79 9.49 -13.59
N TRP A 56 8.86 9.03 -12.76
CA TRP A 56 7.43 9.35 -12.91
C TRP A 56 7.17 10.82 -12.63
N LEU A 57 7.78 11.38 -11.58
CA LEU A 57 7.69 12.80 -11.25
C LEU A 57 8.13 13.69 -12.41
N GLU A 58 9.24 13.36 -13.05
CA GLU A 58 9.77 14.11 -14.21
C GLU A 58 8.83 14.10 -15.41
N LYS A 59 8.01 13.05 -15.55
CA LYS A 59 6.97 13.01 -16.59
C LYS A 59 5.80 13.91 -16.23
N PHE A 60 5.33 13.86 -14.98
CA PHE A 60 4.21 14.68 -14.53
C PHE A 60 4.53 16.17 -14.50
N THR A 61 5.75 16.56 -14.13
CA THR A 61 6.16 17.98 -14.15
C THR A 61 6.16 18.59 -15.56
N ARG A 62 6.13 17.77 -16.62
CA ARG A 62 6.00 18.23 -18.01
C ARG A 62 4.56 18.34 -18.50
N LEU A 63 3.58 17.81 -17.77
CA LEU A 63 2.17 17.80 -18.18
C LEU A 63 1.41 19.07 -17.77
N ASP A 64 1.98 19.89 -16.88
CA ASP A 64 1.34 21.09 -16.30
C ASP A 64 -0.07 20.81 -15.75
N GLU A 65 -0.26 19.63 -15.16
CA GLU A 65 -1.52 19.20 -14.56
C GLU A 65 -1.30 18.82 -13.09
N SER A 66 -2.32 18.98 -12.25
CA SER A 66 -2.27 18.49 -10.86
C SER A 66 -2.26 16.97 -10.84
N PHE A 67 -1.38 16.40 -10.01
CA PHE A 67 -1.25 14.95 -9.87
C PHE A 67 -1.03 14.54 -8.42
N TYR A 68 -1.47 13.33 -8.12
CA TYR A 68 -1.09 12.56 -6.95
C TYR A 68 0.09 11.67 -7.36
N LEU A 69 1.21 11.75 -6.67
CA LEU A 69 2.32 10.80 -6.78
C LEU A 69 2.85 10.53 -5.39
N LYS A 70 2.76 9.28 -4.94
CA LYS A 70 3.23 8.89 -3.61
C LYS A 70 4.00 7.58 -3.61
N LEU A 71 4.89 7.46 -2.65
CA LEU A 71 5.61 6.24 -2.31
C LEU A 71 5.00 5.64 -1.04
N TRP A 72 4.52 4.40 -1.12
CA TRP A 72 3.98 3.66 0.02
C TRP A 72 4.97 2.60 0.48
N ILE A 73 5.39 2.67 1.74
CA ILE A 73 6.32 1.72 2.36
C ILE A 73 5.61 0.98 3.48
N TYR A 74 5.43 -0.33 3.31
CA TYR A 74 4.73 -1.19 4.26
C TYR A 74 5.71 -1.85 5.24
N GLU A 75 5.34 -1.91 6.51
CA GLU A 75 6.11 -2.55 7.58
C GLU A 75 5.17 -3.38 8.47
N PRO A 76 5.46 -4.67 8.71
CA PRO A 76 6.62 -5.42 8.25
C PRO A 76 6.54 -5.87 6.78
N HIS A 77 5.41 -5.69 6.10
CA HIS A 77 5.11 -6.28 4.78
C HIS A 77 5.76 -5.55 3.59
N PHE A 78 7.08 -5.34 3.61
CA PHE A 78 7.78 -4.48 2.65
C PHE A 78 7.49 -4.81 1.18
N ILE A 79 7.26 -6.09 0.84
CA ILE A 79 6.94 -6.50 -0.54
C ILE A 79 5.60 -5.95 -1.05
N ASN A 80 4.73 -5.46 -0.16
CA ASN A 80 3.49 -4.77 -0.53
C ASN A 80 3.69 -3.31 -0.92
N SER A 81 4.90 -2.75 -0.72
CA SER A 81 5.27 -1.37 -1.05
C SER A 81 5.13 -1.04 -2.53
N GLN A 82 4.74 0.21 -2.82
CA GLN A 82 4.33 0.64 -4.16
C GLN A 82 4.70 2.09 -4.43
N VAL A 83 4.93 2.41 -5.70
CA VAL A 83 4.81 3.79 -6.20
C VAL A 83 3.43 3.90 -6.85
N VAL A 84 2.65 4.92 -6.49
CA VAL A 84 1.28 5.11 -6.98
C VAL A 84 1.10 6.51 -7.54
N THR A 85 0.29 6.62 -8.59
CA THR A 85 -0.06 7.91 -9.16
C THR A 85 -1.51 7.97 -9.63
N ALA A 86 -2.09 9.16 -9.56
CA ALA A 86 -3.38 9.47 -10.14
C ALA A 86 -3.44 10.94 -10.57
N TYR A 87 -4.28 11.26 -11.54
CA TYR A 87 -4.48 12.63 -12.00
C TYR A 87 -5.89 12.81 -12.58
N LYS A 88 -6.27 14.05 -12.94
CA LYS A 88 -7.60 14.39 -13.47
C LYS A 88 -8.73 13.89 -12.57
N ASP A 89 -9.70 13.17 -13.11
CA ASP A 89 -10.89 12.71 -12.39
C ASP A 89 -10.54 11.70 -11.28
N CYS A 90 -9.36 11.07 -11.37
CA CYS A 90 -8.83 10.18 -10.34
C CYS A 90 -7.90 10.86 -9.32
N LEU A 91 -7.71 12.19 -9.35
CA LEU A 91 -6.75 12.89 -8.47
C LEU A 91 -6.87 12.50 -6.98
N HIS A 92 -8.12 12.36 -6.50
CA HIS A 92 -8.44 12.05 -5.10
C HIS A 92 -8.70 10.56 -4.84
N PHE A 93 -8.46 9.68 -5.83
CA PHE A 93 -8.78 8.25 -5.74
C PHE A 93 -8.13 7.59 -4.51
N TYR A 94 -6.92 7.99 -4.15
CA TYR A 94 -6.14 7.38 -3.08
C TYR A 94 -6.31 8.05 -1.71
N ASP A 95 -7.06 9.15 -1.58
CA ASP A 95 -7.09 9.96 -0.36
C ASP A 95 -7.64 9.22 0.87
N ARG A 96 -8.46 8.20 0.64
CA ARG A 96 -9.07 7.36 1.70
C ARG A 96 -8.60 5.90 1.66
N THR A 97 -7.44 5.65 1.05
CA THR A 97 -6.92 4.27 0.93
C THR A 97 -6.59 3.65 2.28
N PHE A 98 -6.09 4.46 3.21
CA PHE A 98 -5.64 3.98 4.51
C PHE A 98 -6.24 4.79 5.65
N ASP A 99 -6.63 4.09 6.71
CA ASP A 99 -6.99 4.72 7.98
C ASP A 99 -5.77 5.41 8.60
N ILE A 100 -6.01 6.55 9.24
CA ILE A 100 -4.97 7.30 9.94
C ILE A 100 -4.71 6.62 11.29
N GLY A 101 -3.45 6.31 11.58
CA GLY A 101 -3.06 5.78 12.88
C GLY A 101 -3.14 6.86 13.97
N THR A 102 -3.46 6.48 15.20
CA THR A 102 -3.47 7.39 16.36
C THR A 102 -2.07 7.69 16.92
N GLN A 103 -1.04 7.03 16.39
CA GLN A 103 0.32 7.16 16.88
C GLN A 103 1.07 8.24 16.11
N ASP A 104 1.56 9.25 16.84
CA ASP A 104 2.54 10.19 16.30
C ASP A 104 3.92 9.53 16.32
N ARG A 105 4.30 8.93 15.20
CA ARG A 105 5.62 8.33 15.00
C ARG A 105 6.30 8.98 13.81
N GLN A 106 7.60 9.17 13.95
CA GLN A 106 8.44 9.63 12.85
C GLN A 106 8.85 8.46 11.95
N PHE A 107 9.07 8.76 10.67
CA PHE A 107 9.57 7.79 9.71
C PHE A 107 10.92 7.19 10.19
N PRO A 108 11.09 5.86 10.15
CA PRO A 108 12.23 5.18 10.76
C PRO A 108 13.49 5.25 9.87
N PHE A 109 14.08 6.45 9.70
CA PHE A 109 15.26 6.67 8.85
C PHE A 109 16.46 5.76 9.20
N HIS A 110 16.57 5.33 10.46
CA HIS A 110 17.63 4.44 10.92
C HIS A 110 17.60 3.06 10.23
N LYS A 111 16.46 2.61 9.68
CA LYS A 111 16.36 1.37 8.90
C LYS A 111 17.02 1.47 7.51
N TYR A 112 17.22 2.68 7.00
CA TYR A 112 17.70 2.94 5.64
C TYR A 112 18.87 3.95 5.64
N PRO A 113 20.00 3.64 6.31
CA PRO A 113 21.09 4.61 6.49
C PRO A 113 21.63 5.14 5.15
N TYR A 114 21.81 4.28 4.16
CA TYR A 114 22.33 4.65 2.83
C TYR A 114 21.36 5.48 1.98
N LEU A 115 20.05 5.45 2.31
CA LEU A 115 19.01 6.19 1.59
C LEU A 115 18.49 7.37 2.40
N LYS A 116 19.03 7.62 3.59
CA LYS A 116 18.53 8.61 4.54
C LYS A 116 18.36 9.98 3.90
N GLU A 117 19.37 10.48 3.20
CA GLU A 117 19.32 11.78 2.54
C GLU A 117 18.21 11.86 1.48
N LYS A 118 18.05 10.81 0.66
CA LYS A 118 16.98 10.73 -0.34
C LYS A 118 15.60 10.71 0.33
N LEU A 119 15.45 9.93 1.41
CA LEU A 119 14.19 9.76 2.14
C LEU A 119 13.80 10.99 2.96
N GLN A 120 14.76 11.79 3.44
CA GLN A 120 14.50 13.02 4.20
C GLN A 120 13.87 14.13 3.33
N ARG A 121 13.93 14.01 2.00
CA ARG A 121 13.26 14.90 1.05
C ARG A 121 11.74 14.66 0.97
N PHE A 122 11.24 13.57 1.55
CA PHE A 122 9.82 13.26 1.58
C PHE A 122 9.18 13.74 2.89
N ASP A 123 7.95 14.21 2.78
CA ASP A 123 7.02 14.34 3.90
C ASP A 123 6.31 12.98 4.08
N TRP A 124 6.52 12.35 5.24
CA TRP A 124 6.06 11.00 5.53
C TRP A 124 4.89 11.04 6.50
N ARG A 125 3.79 10.36 6.15
CA ARG A 125 2.63 10.18 7.03
C ARG A 125 2.44 8.71 7.38
N LEU A 126 2.21 8.45 8.65
CA LEU A 126 1.93 7.10 9.14
C LEU A 126 0.44 6.79 9.01
N HIS A 127 0.15 5.63 8.42
CA HIS A 127 -1.18 5.07 8.32
C HIS A 127 -1.18 3.59 8.76
N ILE A 128 -2.38 3.02 8.89
CA ILE A 128 -2.58 1.63 9.30
C ILE A 128 -2.52 0.72 8.06
N ASP A 129 -1.67 -0.30 8.10
CA ASP A 129 -1.78 -1.47 7.21
C ASP A 129 -2.74 -2.47 7.87
N CYS A 130 -3.85 -2.78 7.19
CA CYS A 130 -4.91 -3.62 7.74
C CYS A 130 -5.38 -4.68 6.75
N ASP A 131 -5.76 -5.82 7.31
CA ASP A 131 -6.59 -6.80 6.61
C ASP A 131 -8.05 -6.54 6.95
N VAL A 132 -8.93 -6.69 5.95
CA VAL A 132 -10.38 -6.55 6.11
C VAL A 132 -11.03 -7.91 5.87
N TYR A 133 -11.79 -8.37 6.85
CA TYR A 133 -12.55 -9.61 6.81
C TYR A 133 -14.04 -9.28 6.77
N THR A 134 -14.80 -9.93 5.89
CA THR A 134 -16.28 -9.85 5.97
C THR A 134 -16.81 -10.93 6.91
N GLU A 135 -17.94 -10.69 7.57
CA GLU A 135 -18.60 -11.72 8.39
C GLU A 135 -18.91 -12.95 7.53
N SER A 136 -19.39 -12.73 6.30
CA SER A 136 -19.67 -13.79 5.34
C SER A 136 -18.45 -14.65 5.02
N ASP A 137 -17.28 -14.04 4.77
CA ASP A 137 -16.03 -14.78 4.50
C ASP A 137 -15.59 -15.60 5.72
N LEU A 138 -15.71 -15.05 6.92
CA LEU A 138 -15.36 -15.76 8.16
C LEU A 138 -16.26 -17.00 8.34
N VAL A 139 -17.58 -16.85 8.12
CA VAL A 139 -18.53 -17.96 8.20
C VAL A 139 -18.27 -19.01 7.12
N ASP A 140 -18.07 -18.61 5.85
CA ASP A 140 -17.77 -19.56 4.76
C ASP A 140 -16.48 -20.34 5.03
N ASN A 141 -15.43 -19.67 5.53
CA ASN A 141 -14.17 -20.33 5.88
C ASN A 141 -14.36 -21.37 7.00
N ILE A 142 -15.22 -21.11 7.99
CA ILE A 142 -15.56 -22.09 9.03
C ILE A 142 -16.32 -23.26 8.42
N CYS A 143 -17.36 -23.00 7.62
CA CYS A 143 -18.14 -24.05 6.97
C CYS A 143 -17.30 -24.97 6.08
N ARG A 144 -16.26 -24.42 5.44
CA ARG A 144 -15.30 -25.17 4.61
C ARG A 144 -14.20 -25.87 5.41
N GLY A 145 -14.12 -25.64 6.72
CA GLY A 145 -13.05 -26.17 7.57
C GLY A 145 -11.67 -25.54 7.28
N TRP A 146 -11.63 -24.35 6.68
CA TRP A 146 -10.41 -23.58 6.46
C TRP A 146 -10.04 -22.70 7.66
N MET A 147 -10.98 -22.53 8.59
CA MET A 147 -10.85 -21.74 9.80
C MET A 147 -11.67 -22.37 10.93
N SER A 148 -11.19 -22.26 12.17
CA SER A 148 -11.94 -22.62 13.37
C SER A 148 -12.79 -21.46 13.90
N PHE A 149 -13.78 -21.76 14.74
CA PHE A 149 -14.55 -20.72 15.43
C PHE A 149 -13.66 -19.80 16.28
N ASP A 150 -12.69 -20.38 17.01
CA ASP A 150 -11.76 -19.64 17.86
C ASP A 150 -10.89 -18.66 17.04
N GLU A 151 -10.44 -19.05 15.84
CA GLU A 151 -9.68 -18.16 14.96
C GLU A 151 -10.54 -16.99 14.46
N SER A 152 -11.78 -17.26 14.06
CA SER A 152 -12.74 -16.20 13.66
C SER A 152 -13.01 -15.24 14.82
N ASP A 153 -13.29 -15.75 16.03
CA ASP A 153 -13.54 -14.91 17.20
C ASP A 153 -12.29 -14.09 17.58
N ALA A 154 -11.09 -14.66 17.44
CA ALA A 154 -9.86 -13.92 17.63
C ALA A 154 -9.67 -12.79 16.60
N ILE A 155 -10.08 -12.99 15.34
CA ILE A 155 -10.06 -11.94 14.30
C ILE A 155 -11.02 -10.82 14.70
N LYS A 156 -12.28 -11.16 15.04
CA LYS A 156 -13.31 -10.18 15.43
C LYS A 156 -12.90 -9.39 16.68
N ALA A 157 -12.34 -10.06 17.68
CA ALA A 157 -11.86 -9.42 18.91
C ALA A 157 -10.65 -8.49 18.70
N LYS A 158 -9.81 -8.76 17.69
CA LYS A 158 -8.66 -7.92 17.33
C LYS A 158 -9.01 -6.75 16.42
N ALA A 159 -10.20 -6.71 15.86
CA ALA A 159 -10.61 -5.67 14.94
C ALA A 159 -10.61 -4.31 15.65
N TYR A 160 -9.92 -3.32 15.08
CA TYR A 160 -9.94 -1.95 15.61
C TYR A 160 -11.11 -1.13 15.06
N LYS A 161 -11.73 -1.62 13.98
CA LYS A 161 -12.86 -1.00 13.31
C LYS A 161 -13.82 -2.08 12.83
N VAL A 162 -15.10 -1.88 13.08
CA VAL A 162 -16.19 -2.72 12.59
C VAL A 162 -17.22 -1.82 11.92
N GLU A 163 -17.59 -2.14 10.69
CA GLU A 163 -18.49 -1.34 9.87
C GLU A 163 -19.55 -2.23 9.22
N GLU A 164 -20.75 -1.68 9.02
CA GLU A 164 -21.80 -2.32 8.22
C GLU A 164 -21.67 -1.88 6.76
N ILE A 165 -21.64 -2.84 5.85
CA ILE A 165 -21.56 -2.61 4.41
C ILE A 165 -22.82 -3.12 3.73
N ARG A 166 -23.20 -2.47 2.63
CA ARG A 166 -24.28 -2.93 1.75
C ARG A 166 -23.70 -3.77 0.62
N LEU A 167 -24.24 -4.95 0.43
CA LEU A 167 -23.90 -5.86 -0.65
C LEU A 167 -24.62 -5.45 -1.95
N THR A 168 -24.15 -5.97 -3.08
CA THR A 168 -24.70 -5.67 -4.40
C THR A 168 -26.12 -6.19 -4.61
N ASP A 169 -26.52 -7.21 -3.86
CA ASP A 169 -27.87 -7.78 -3.85
C ASP A 169 -28.83 -7.06 -2.89
N GLY A 170 -28.37 -6.00 -2.21
CA GLY A 170 -29.14 -5.25 -1.22
C GLY A 170 -29.06 -5.82 0.21
N GLY A 171 -28.33 -6.91 0.42
CA GLY A 171 -28.01 -7.43 1.73
C GLY A 171 -27.11 -6.50 2.55
N ILE A 172 -27.00 -6.79 3.84
CA ILE A 172 -26.09 -6.11 4.77
C ILE A 172 -25.08 -7.13 5.26
N ASP A 173 -23.81 -6.75 5.26
CA ASP A 173 -22.71 -7.53 5.83
C ASP A 173 -21.92 -6.65 6.82
N LYS A 174 -21.02 -7.25 7.60
CA LYS A 174 -20.11 -6.57 8.50
C LYS A 174 -18.68 -6.79 8.08
N THR A 175 -17.88 -5.74 8.15
CA THR A 175 -16.43 -5.82 7.93
C THR A 175 -15.68 -5.60 9.23
N TYR A 176 -14.64 -6.39 9.44
CA TYR A 176 -13.73 -6.32 10.57
C TYR A 176 -12.34 -5.93 10.06
N SER A 177 -11.87 -4.72 10.38
CA SER A 177 -10.52 -4.27 10.02
C SER A 177 -9.54 -4.61 11.14
N VAL A 178 -8.56 -5.44 10.85
CA VAL A 178 -7.52 -5.87 11.78
C VAL A 178 -6.20 -5.25 11.37
N LYS A 179 -5.55 -4.53 12.30
CA LYS A 179 -4.22 -3.98 12.06
C LYS A 179 -3.20 -5.10 11.95
N VAL A 180 -2.49 -5.15 10.83
CA VAL A 180 -1.42 -6.13 10.55
C VAL A 180 -0.04 -5.47 10.40
N GLY A 181 -0.01 -4.14 10.30
CA GLY A 181 1.24 -3.39 10.22
C GLY A 181 1.02 -1.89 10.16
N ASP A 182 2.05 -1.20 9.68
CA ASP A 182 2.09 0.23 9.42
C ASP A 182 2.38 0.46 7.93
N VAL A 183 1.81 1.51 7.34
CA VAL A 183 2.19 1.97 6.01
C VAL A 183 2.58 3.44 6.05
N TRP A 184 3.78 3.74 5.57
CA TRP A 184 4.30 5.09 5.43
C TRP A 184 3.99 5.61 4.04
N VAL A 185 3.21 6.68 3.97
CA VAL A 185 2.83 7.34 2.74
C VAL A 185 3.67 8.60 2.58
N GLY A 186 4.57 8.59 1.60
CA GLY A 186 5.51 9.68 1.33
C GLY A 186 5.19 10.43 0.04
N SER A 187 5.27 11.76 0.10
CA SER A 187 5.35 12.65 -1.06
C SER A 187 6.56 13.56 -0.91
N LEU A 188 7.18 14.00 -2.02
CA LEU A 188 8.25 14.99 -1.92
C LEU A 188 7.75 16.27 -1.25
N LYS A 189 8.60 16.88 -0.43
CA LYS A 189 8.36 18.21 0.13
C LYS A 189 8.35 19.22 -1.02
N ASN A 190 7.36 20.12 -0.99
CA ASN A 190 7.31 21.30 -1.83
C ASN A 190 8.35 22.33 -1.39
#